data_AF-A0A2H0K6N2-F1
#
_entry.id   AF-A0A2H0K6N2-F1
#
_cell.length_a   1.000
_cell.length_b   1.000
_cell.length_c   1.000
_cell.angle_alpha   90.00
_cell.angle_beta   90.00
_cell.angle_gamma   90.00
#
_symmetry.space_group_name_H-M   'P 1'
#
loop_
_entity.id
_entity.type
_entity.pdbx_description
1 polymer ?
#
loop_
_entity_poly.entity_id
_entity_poly.type
_entity_poly.pdbx_seq_one_letter_code
_entity_poly.pdbx_strand_id
1 'polypeptide(L)'
;MVFWWEVKQKIEKVNILKNIILLVFENQFELASTFLRFQEHYESPEFRGRVFTLDEYKEWYIKQKGSFSYYTDWNGFNIPSHIISPFKEGKFDPLSEKELGLINVLKEETGNFYIIGVHKELELPRRQQNLKHEVAHGLFYTNPQYKTEVQNILSKYDLTDLKKWLKSINGYHDGVLEDECHAFSLTGSTKLPIQIPLELNKSLESIFADFTKSVNLNQQLS
;
A
#
# COMPACT_ATOMS: atom_id res chain seq x y z
N MET A 1 -36.03 3.58 -22.82
CA MET A 1 -34.67 4.00 -23.19
C MET A 1 -33.97 4.36 -21.89
N VAL A 2 -33.25 3.41 -21.29
CA VAL A 2 -32.55 3.62 -20.02
C VAL A 2 -31.18 4.21 -20.37
N PHE A 3 -30.94 5.44 -19.92
CA PHE A 3 -29.65 6.09 -20.04
C PHE A 3 -28.70 5.40 -19.06
N TRP A 4 -27.78 4.59 -19.57
CA TRP A 4 -26.62 4.13 -18.81
C TRP A 4 -25.64 5.29 -18.75
N TRP A 5 -25.58 5.99 -17.62
CA TRP A 5 -24.41 6.81 -17.33
C TRP A 5 -23.33 5.83 -16.87
N GLU A 6 -22.42 5.45 -17.77
CA GLU A 6 -21.17 4.80 -17.35
C GLU A 6 -20.41 5.81 -16.49
N VAL A 7 -20.47 5.68 -15.16
CA VAL A 7 -19.49 6.33 -14.29
C VAL A 7 -18.18 5.57 -14.53
N LYS A 8 -17.44 5.94 -15.57
CA LYS A 8 -16.06 5.49 -15.71
C LYS A 8 -15.31 5.97 -14.48
N GLN A 9 -14.84 5.02 -13.69
CA GLN A 9 -14.05 5.29 -12.50
C GLN A 9 -12.88 6.22 -12.88
N LYS A 10 -12.81 7.39 -12.23
CA LYS A 10 -11.73 8.34 -12.43
C LYS A 10 -10.59 7.98 -11.48
N ILE A 11 -9.63 7.21 -11.98
CA ILE A 11 -8.36 6.97 -11.29
C ILE A 11 -7.33 7.93 -11.88
N GLU A 12 -6.79 8.82 -11.06
CA GLU A 12 -5.64 9.61 -11.45
C GLU A 12 -4.36 8.82 -11.17
N LYS A 13 -3.51 8.68 -12.19
CA LYS A 13 -2.26 7.94 -12.10
C LYS A 13 -1.08 8.90 -12.15
N VAL A 14 -0.22 8.79 -11.15
CA VAL A 14 0.98 9.60 -10.99
C VAL A 14 2.18 8.67 -10.83
N ASN A 15 3.18 8.80 -11.68
CA ASN A 15 4.46 8.12 -11.48
C ASN A 15 5.31 8.97 -10.54
N ILE A 16 5.28 8.67 -9.24
CA ILE A 16 5.99 9.46 -8.24
C ILE A 16 7.50 9.28 -8.42
N LEU A 17 7.95 8.02 -8.49
CA LEU A 17 9.35 7.65 -8.69
C LEU A 17 9.42 6.54 -9.73
N LYS A 18 10.63 6.25 -10.20
CA LYS A 18 10.85 5.09 -11.07
C LYS A 18 10.28 3.84 -10.39
N ASN A 19 9.37 3.15 -11.08
CA ASN A 19 8.71 1.93 -10.62
C ASN A 19 7.78 2.10 -9.40
N ILE A 20 7.42 3.34 -9.00
CA ILE A 20 6.46 3.58 -7.92
C ILE A 20 5.31 4.44 -8.45
N ILE A 21 4.13 3.85 -8.48
CA ILE A 21 2.93 4.43 -9.09
C ILE A 21 1.93 4.76 -7.98
N LEU A 22 1.50 6.00 -7.94
CA LEU A 22 0.40 6.46 -7.09
C LEU A 22 -0.89 6.51 -7.90
N LEU A 23 -1.92 5.89 -7.37
CA LEU A 23 -3.29 5.95 -7.86
C LEU A 23 -4.11 6.76 -6.87
N VAL A 24 -4.66 7.89 -7.33
CA VAL A 24 -5.49 8.79 -6.52
C VAL A 24 -6.95 8.60 -6.92
N PHE A 25 -7.75 8.25 -5.93
CA PHE A 25 -9.19 8.03 -6.03
C PHE A 25 -9.96 9.21 -5.45
N GLU A 26 -11.20 9.39 -5.89
CA GLU A 26 -12.02 10.50 -5.42
C GLU A 26 -12.40 10.35 -3.93
N ASN A 27 -12.77 9.15 -3.52
CA ASN A 27 -13.22 8.87 -2.16
C ASN A 27 -12.76 7.49 -1.67
N GLN A 28 -12.91 7.27 -0.36
CA GLN A 28 -12.48 6.04 0.31
C GLN A 28 -13.18 4.80 -0.26
N PHE A 29 -14.47 4.91 -0.58
CA PHE A 29 -15.25 3.81 -1.13
C PHE A 29 -14.69 3.34 -2.48
N GLU A 30 -14.43 4.26 -3.40
CA GLU A 30 -13.86 3.94 -4.72
C GLU A 30 -12.48 3.30 -4.59
N LEU A 31 -11.65 3.79 -3.69
CA LEU A 31 -10.35 3.18 -3.39
C LEU A 31 -10.51 1.75 -2.86
N ALA A 32 -11.21 1.58 -1.75
CA ALA A 32 -11.27 0.30 -1.04
C ALA A 32 -12.03 -0.78 -1.80
N SER A 33 -13.11 -0.41 -2.52
CA SER A 33 -13.84 -1.36 -3.37
C SER A 33 -13.06 -1.78 -4.61
N THR A 34 -12.09 -0.98 -5.06
CA THR A 34 -11.19 -1.36 -6.16
C THR A 34 -10.09 -2.30 -5.69
N PHE A 35 -9.50 -2.04 -4.52
CA PHE A 35 -8.32 -2.77 -4.05
C PHE A 35 -8.64 -4.07 -3.32
N LEU A 36 -9.86 -4.28 -2.80
CA LEU A 36 -10.19 -5.37 -1.89
C LEU A 36 -9.60 -6.72 -2.31
N ARG A 37 -9.94 -7.26 -3.49
CA ARG A 37 -9.45 -8.61 -3.84
C ARG A 37 -7.94 -8.64 -4.08
N PHE A 38 -7.35 -7.56 -4.58
CA PHE A 38 -5.90 -7.47 -4.75
C PHE A 38 -5.18 -7.50 -3.39
N GLN A 39 -5.62 -6.67 -2.44
CA GLN A 39 -5.03 -6.58 -1.10
C GLN A 39 -5.19 -7.90 -0.35
N GLU A 40 -6.38 -8.50 -0.41
CA GLU A 40 -6.66 -9.72 0.34
C GLU A 40 -5.99 -10.95 -0.29
N HIS A 41 -5.79 -10.97 -1.62
CA HIS A 41 -4.92 -11.95 -2.25
C HIS A 41 -3.45 -11.79 -1.83
N TYR A 42 -3.01 -10.57 -1.52
CA TYR A 42 -1.64 -10.29 -1.13
C TYR A 42 -1.36 -10.62 0.34
N GLU A 43 -2.21 -10.16 1.26
CA GLU A 43 -1.90 -10.10 2.69
C GLU A 43 -2.85 -10.86 3.60
N SER A 44 -4.06 -11.19 3.13
CA SER A 44 -5.09 -11.77 4.00
C SER A 44 -4.62 -13.08 4.65
N PRO A 45 -4.72 -13.25 5.97
CA PRO A 45 -4.38 -14.52 6.61
C PRO A 45 -5.15 -15.72 6.04
N GLU A 46 -6.38 -15.51 5.57
CA GLU A 46 -7.24 -16.56 5.00
C GLU A 46 -7.09 -16.67 3.47
N PHE A 47 -6.99 -15.54 2.76
CA PHE A 47 -7.09 -15.49 1.30
C PHE A 47 -5.75 -15.29 0.57
N ARG A 48 -4.63 -15.13 1.29
CA ARG A 48 -3.32 -14.92 0.69
C ARG A 48 -2.95 -16.01 -0.31
N GLY A 49 -2.60 -15.59 -1.52
CA GLY A 49 -2.22 -16.47 -2.62
C GLY A 49 -3.37 -17.29 -3.22
N ARG A 50 -4.60 -17.16 -2.70
CA ARG A 50 -5.78 -17.91 -3.18
C ARG A 50 -6.55 -17.08 -4.20
N VAL A 51 -7.19 -17.78 -5.13
CA VAL A 51 -8.20 -17.21 -6.01
C VAL A 51 -9.55 -17.35 -5.32
N PHE A 52 -10.35 -16.28 -5.29
CA PHE A 52 -11.64 -16.22 -4.63
C PHE A 52 -12.56 -15.18 -5.28
N THR A 53 -13.85 -15.36 -5.05
CA THR A 53 -14.90 -14.42 -5.47
C THR A 53 -15.11 -13.34 -4.41
N LEU A 54 -15.67 -12.20 -4.83
CA LEU A 54 -16.00 -11.12 -3.89
C LEU A 54 -17.03 -11.59 -2.84
N ASP A 55 -17.96 -12.47 -3.22
CA ASP A 55 -18.99 -12.97 -2.31
C ASP A 55 -18.42 -13.92 -1.27
N GLU A 56 -17.51 -14.83 -1.66
CA GLU A 56 -16.77 -15.69 -0.70
C GLU A 56 -16.03 -14.84 0.35
N TYR A 57 -15.38 -13.76 -0.09
CA TYR A 57 -14.71 -12.85 0.84
C TYR A 57 -15.70 -12.14 1.76
N LYS A 58 -16.79 -11.59 1.22
CA LYS A 58 -17.82 -10.87 2.00
C LYS A 58 -18.45 -11.78 3.06
N GLU A 59 -18.78 -13.01 2.70
CA GLU A 59 -19.34 -14.00 3.63
C GLU A 59 -18.35 -14.29 4.78
N TRP A 60 -17.09 -14.54 4.44
CA TRP A 60 -16.05 -14.74 5.45
C TRP A 60 -15.89 -13.50 6.35
N TYR A 61 -15.80 -12.30 5.75
CA TYR A 61 -15.63 -11.04 6.46
C TYR A 61 -16.78 -10.80 7.44
N ILE A 62 -18.03 -10.96 6.98
CA ILE A 62 -19.22 -10.79 7.83
C ILE A 62 -19.22 -11.80 8.97
N LYS A 63 -18.80 -13.05 8.72
CA LYS A 63 -18.68 -14.06 9.78
C LYS A 63 -17.65 -13.65 10.84
N GLN A 64 -16.56 -12.98 10.46
CA GLN A 64 -15.53 -12.51 11.40
C GLN A 64 -15.90 -11.21 12.12
N LYS A 65 -16.63 -10.29 11.47
CA LYS A 65 -16.82 -8.90 11.93
C LYS A 65 -18.27 -8.56 12.29
N GLY A 66 -19.23 -9.42 11.97
CA GLY A 66 -20.67 -9.24 12.22
C GLY A 66 -21.41 -8.45 11.13
N SER A 67 -20.72 -7.60 10.37
CA SER A 67 -21.27 -6.87 9.22
C SER A 67 -20.16 -6.61 8.19
N PHE A 68 -20.52 -6.17 6.98
CA PHE A 68 -19.54 -5.82 5.96
C PHE A 68 -19.23 -4.31 6.01
N SER A 69 -18.01 -3.96 6.43
CA SER A 69 -17.54 -2.55 6.52
C SER A 69 -16.24 -2.28 5.76
N TYR A 70 -15.73 -3.26 5.00
CA TYR A 70 -14.39 -3.19 4.38
C TYR A 70 -14.12 -1.89 3.62
N TYR A 71 -15.11 -1.38 2.90
CA TYR A 71 -14.96 -0.16 2.09
C TYR A 71 -14.71 1.12 2.88
N THR A 72 -14.79 1.06 4.21
CA THR A 72 -14.53 2.17 5.13
C THR A 72 -13.41 1.85 6.14
N ASP A 73 -12.88 0.63 6.15
CA ASP A 73 -11.90 0.20 7.15
C ASP A 73 -10.50 0.77 6.89
N TRP A 74 -10.15 0.92 5.61
CA TRP A 74 -8.80 1.25 5.15
C TRP A 74 -8.75 2.57 4.40
N ASN A 75 -7.68 3.33 4.62
CA ASN A 75 -7.49 4.67 4.04
C ASN A 75 -6.40 4.69 2.95
N GLY A 76 -5.71 3.57 2.74
CA GLY A 76 -4.62 3.42 1.79
C GLY A 76 -4.39 1.95 1.51
N PHE A 77 -3.84 1.67 0.33
CA PHE A 77 -3.55 0.31 -0.14
C PHE A 77 -2.19 0.30 -0.82
N ASN A 78 -1.49 -0.82 -0.69
CA ASN A 78 -0.17 -1.00 -1.27
C ASN A 78 -0.02 -2.43 -1.79
N ILE A 79 0.32 -2.56 -3.07
CA ILE A 79 0.51 -3.89 -3.66
C ILE A 79 1.71 -3.87 -4.62
N PRO A 80 2.55 -4.92 -4.60
CA PRO A 80 3.55 -5.11 -5.63
C PRO A 80 2.89 -5.58 -6.93
N SER A 81 3.45 -5.17 -8.06
CA SER A 81 2.98 -5.47 -9.43
C SER A 81 2.61 -6.94 -9.70
N HIS A 82 3.31 -7.90 -9.10
CA HIS A 82 3.03 -9.33 -9.30
C HIS A 82 1.64 -9.76 -8.82
N ILE A 83 1.01 -9.00 -7.91
CA ILE A 83 -0.35 -9.24 -7.42
C ILE A 83 -1.39 -8.98 -8.51
N ILE A 84 -1.07 -8.18 -9.52
CA ILE A 84 -1.96 -7.91 -10.65
C ILE A 84 -2.00 -9.09 -11.64
N SER A 85 -0.93 -9.90 -11.71
CA SER A 85 -0.79 -10.94 -12.74
C SER A 85 -1.93 -11.96 -12.75
N PRO A 86 -2.36 -12.56 -11.60
CA PRO A 86 -3.49 -13.50 -11.60
C PRO A 86 -4.80 -12.91 -12.15
N PHE A 87 -5.02 -11.61 -11.97
CA PHE A 87 -6.21 -10.91 -12.48
C PHE A 87 -6.12 -10.69 -13.98
N LYS A 88 -4.94 -10.28 -14.49
CA LYS A 88 -4.68 -10.17 -15.94
C LYS A 88 -4.75 -11.52 -16.67
N GLU A 89 -4.39 -12.60 -15.99
CA GLU A 89 -4.45 -13.98 -16.50
C GLU A 89 -5.86 -14.59 -16.47
N GLY A 90 -6.88 -13.86 -15.98
CA GLY A 90 -8.25 -14.34 -15.91
C GLY A 90 -8.51 -15.38 -14.82
N LYS A 91 -7.61 -15.51 -13.82
CA LYS A 91 -7.84 -16.42 -12.68
C LYS A 91 -8.94 -15.90 -11.78
N PHE A 92 -9.04 -14.59 -11.62
CA PHE A 92 -10.14 -13.94 -10.92
C PHE A 92 -11.25 -13.64 -11.92
N ASP A 93 -12.33 -14.41 -11.86
CA ASP A 93 -13.47 -14.29 -12.77
C ASP A 93 -14.81 -14.40 -11.99
N PRO A 94 -15.80 -13.54 -12.25
CA PRO A 94 -15.68 -12.31 -13.03
C PRO A 94 -14.84 -11.24 -12.32
N LEU A 95 -14.22 -10.38 -13.11
CA LEU A 95 -13.70 -9.10 -12.62
C LEU A 95 -14.84 -8.08 -12.54
N SER A 96 -14.86 -7.29 -11.48
CA SER A 96 -15.71 -6.11 -11.38
C SER A 96 -15.22 -5.00 -12.32
N GLU A 97 -16.09 -4.05 -12.63
CA GLU A 97 -15.75 -2.88 -13.44
C GLU A 97 -14.58 -2.07 -12.84
N LYS A 98 -14.50 -2.01 -11.50
CA LYS A 98 -13.43 -1.32 -10.77
C LYS A 98 -12.08 -2.01 -10.92
N GLU A 99 -12.06 -3.34 -10.81
CA GLU A 99 -10.83 -4.12 -11.01
C GLU A 99 -10.35 -4.06 -12.45
N LEU A 100 -11.27 -4.14 -13.41
CA LEU A 100 -10.98 -3.90 -14.83
C LEU A 100 -10.42 -2.48 -15.05
N GLY A 101 -11.02 -1.48 -14.39
CA GLY A 101 -10.54 -0.09 -14.42
C GLY A 101 -9.08 0.04 -13.97
N LEU A 102 -8.73 -0.55 -12.83
CA LEU A 102 -7.37 -0.54 -12.30
C LEU A 102 -6.39 -1.27 -13.24
N ILE A 103 -6.76 -2.46 -13.74
CA ILE A 103 -5.93 -3.22 -14.68
C ILE A 103 -5.67 -2.42 -15.96
N ASN A 104 -6.71 -1.74 -16.47
CA ASN A 104 -6.61 -0.90 -17.67
C ASN A 104 -5.69 0.31 -17.46
N VAL A 105 -5.70 0.93 -16.28
CA VAL A 105 -4.78 2.04 -15.92
C VAL A 105 -3.32 1.58 -15.87
N LEU A 106 -3.09 0.31 -15.55
CA LEU A 106 -1.77 -0.33 -15.41
C LEU A 106 -1.39 -1.22 -16.61
N LYS A 107 -2.10 -1.12 -17.74
CA LYS A 107 -1.92 -2.03 -18.87
C LYS A 107 -0.56 -1.89 -19.56
N GLU A 108 -0.04 -0.67 -19.64
CA GLU A 108 1.25 -0.35 -20.28
C GLU A 108 2.45 -0.49 -19.32
N GLU A 109 2.18 -0.76 -18.03
CA GLU A 109 3.22 -0.90 -17.03
C GLU A 109 3.83 -2.29 -17.09
N THR A 110 5.16 -2.34 -17.17
CA THR A 110 5.94 -3.57 -17.33
C THR A 110 7.07 -3.65 -16.30
N GLY A 111 7.54 -4.87 -16.04
CA GLY A 111 8.57 -5.11 -15.04
C GLY A 111 8.05 -5.00 -13.59
N ASN A 112 8.99 -4.86 -12.65
CA ASN A 112 8.68 -4.79 -11.23
C ASN A 112 8.40 -3.33 -10.84
N PHE A 113 7.15 -3.05 -10.49
CA PHE A 113 6.71 -1.79 -9.90
C PHE A 113 5.86 -2.00 -8.64
N TYR A 114 5.67 -0.93 -7.89
CA TYR A 114 4.88 -0.86 -6.68
C TYR A 114 3.71 0.11 -6.87
N ILE A 115 2.53 -0.27 -6.40
CA ILE A 115 1.29 0.49 -6.56
C ILE A 115 0.86 0.98 -5.18
N ILE A 116 0.62 2.28 -5.07
CA ILE A 116 0.10 2.94 -3.87
C ILE A 116 -1.27 3.51 -4.22
N GLY A 117 -2.30 3.13 -3.49
CA GLY A 117 -3.65 3.67 -3.62
C GLY A 117 -4.00 4.62 -2.48
N VAL A 118 -4.44 5.83 -2.80
CA VAL A 118 -4.91 6.84 -1.83
C VAL A 118 -6.22 7.49 -2.29
N HIS A 119 -6.91 8.20 -1.41
CA HIS A 119 -8.10 8.98 -1.77
C HIS A 119 -8.02 10.43 -1.29
N LYS A 120 -8.79 11.31 -1.95
CA LYS A 120 -8.76 12.77 -1.72
C LYS A 120 -9.44 13.24 -0.43
N GLU A 121 -10.17 12.39 0.29
CA GLU A 121 -10.91 12.81 1.49
C GLU A 121 -10.06 12.80 2.77
N LEU A 122 -8.87 12.21 2.76
CA LEU A 122 -7.96 12.27 3.91
C LEU A 122 -7.48 13.71 4.14
N GLU A 123 -7.19 14.11 5.38
CA GLU A 123 -6.58 15.42 5.61
C GLU A 123 -5.13 15.49 5.09
N LEU A 124 -4.72 16.63 4.51
CA LEU A 124 -3.42 16.78 3.83
C LEU A 124 -2.19 16.37 4.68
N PRO A 125 -2.07 16.77 5.97
CA PRO A 125 -0.93 16.34 6.79
C PRO A 125 -0.86 14.82 6.97
N ARG A 126 -2.02 14.16 7.10
CA ARG A 126 -2.09 12.70 7.19
C ARG A 126 -1.77 12.04 5.85
N ARG A 127 -2.24 12.61 4.73
CA ARG A 127 -1.87 12.12 3.38
C ARG A 127 -0.36 12.19 3.15
N GLN A 128 0.30 13.26 3.55
CA GLN A 128 1.75 13.41 3.38
C GLN A 128 2.53 12.41 4.22
N GLN A 129 2.17 12.21 5.49
CA GLN A 129 2.81 11.21 6.34
C GLN A 129 2.59 9.80 5.79
N ASN A 130 1.36 9.46 5.40
CA ASN A 130 1.04 8.18 4.78
C ASN A 130 1.82 8.00 3.48
N LEU A 131 1.87 9.02 2.62
CA LEU A 131 2.61 8.92 1.36
C LEU A 131 4.11 8.70 1.58
N LYS A 132 4.72 9.39 2.55
CA LYS A 132 6.14 9.15 2.90
C LYS A 132 6.34 7.68 3.31
N HIS A 133 5.44 7.14 4.11
CA HIS A 133 5.47 5.74 4.57
C HIS A 133 5.35 4.76 3.40
N GLU A 134 4.34 4.94 2.55
CA GLU A 134 4.10 4.06 1.40
C GLU A 134 5.19 4.15 0.33
N VAL A 135 5.76 5.34 0.10
CA VAL A 135 6.89 5.51 -0.81
C VAL A 135 8.14 4.82 -0.27
N ALA A 136 8.32 4.77 1.05
CA ALA A 136 9.43 4.08 1.68
C ALA A 136 9.36 2.56 1.42
N HIS A 137 8.17 1.95 1.59
CA HIS A 137 7.90 0.58 1.15
C HIS A 137 8.17 0.36 -0.34
N GLY A 138 7.68 1.27 -1.19
CA GLY A 138 7.89 1.20 -2.63
C GLY A 138 9.37 1.22 -3.02
N LEU A 139 10.18 2.07 -2.38
CA LEU A 139 11.63 2.12 -2.59
C LEU A 139 12.31 0.85 -2.09
N PHE A 140 11.92 0.36 -0.91
CA PHE A 140 12.46 -0.88 -0.34
C PHE A 140 12.19 -2.10 -1.23
N TYR A 141 11.03 -2.14 -1.90
CA TYR A 141 10.68 -3.20 -2.84
C TYR A 141 11.39 -3.05 -4.21
N THR A 142 11.41 -1.84 -4.78
CA THR A 142 11.80 -1.64 -6.19
C THR A 142 13.26 -1.23 -6.39
N ASN A 143 13.95 -0.74 -5.37
CA ASN A 143 15.30 -0.21 -5.46
C ASN A 143 16.27 -1.00 -4.58
N PRO A 144 17.07 -1.93 -5.16
CA PRO A 144 18.01 -2.76 -4.41
C PRO A 144 19.07 -1.97 -3.64
N GLN A 145 19.49 -0.80 -4.17
CA GLN A 145 20.47 0.06 -3.49
C GLN A 145 19.86 0.69 -2.24
N TYR A 146 18.67 1.29 -2.37
CA TYR A 146 17.93 1.85 -1.23
C TYR A 146 17.71 0.78 -0.15
N LYS A 147 17.24 -0.41 -0.56
CA LYS A 147 17.06 -1.54 0.35
C LYS A 147 18.35 -1.87 1.10
N THR A 148 19.46 -2.03 0.39
CA THR A 148 20.76 -2.36 0.99
C THR A 148 21.21 -1.30 2.00
N GLU A 149 21.07 -0.02 1.66
CA GLU A 149 21.44 1.09 2.55
C GLU A 149 20.56 1.14 3.81
N VAL A 150 19.25 0.93 3.67
CA VAL A 150 18.32 0.81 4.80
C VAL A 150 18.69 -0.37 5.70
N GLN A 151 18.89 -1.57 5.14
CA GLN A 151 19.26 -2.76 5.93
C GLN A 151 20.58 -2.55 6.69
N ASN A 152 21.57 -1.90 6.06
CA ASN A 152 22.83 -1.54 6.70
C ASN A 152 22.62 -0.57 7.88
N ILE A 153 21.69 0.37 7.79
CA ILE A 153 21.33 1.25 8.90
C ILE A 153 20.63 0.46 10.00
N LEU A 154 19.57 -0.30 9.68
CA LEU A 154 18.78 -1.04 10.66
C LEU A 154 19.62 -2.04 11.45
N SER A 155 20.61 -2.68 10.82
CA SER A 155 21.50 -3.66 11.46
C SER A 155 22.31 -3.11 12.65
N LYS A 156 22.42 -1.78 12.78
CA LYS A 156 23.17 -1.10 13.84
C LYS A 156 22.34 -0.85 15.10
N TYR A 157 21.04 -1.13 15.08
CA TYR A 157 20.11 -0.81 16.16
C TYR A 157 19.38 -2.05 16.64
N ASP A 158 19.11 -2.12 17.95
CA ASP A 158 18.21 -3.13 18.50
C ASP A 158 16.75 -2.70 18.28
N LEU A 159 16.07 -3.41 17.39
CA LEU A 159 14.67 -3.17 17.01
C LEU A 159 13.73 -4.23 17.60
N THR A 160 14.16 -4.99 18.60
CA THR A 160 13.40 -6.11 19.16
C THR A 160 12.02 -5.68 19.65
N ASP A 161 11.94 -4.58 20.38
CA ASP A 161 10.65 -4.10 20.91
C ASP A 161 9.74 -3.56 19.82
N LEU A 162 10.30 -2.88 18.80
CA LEU A 162 9.53 -2.43 17.64
C LEU A 162 8.93 -3.62 16.90
N LYS A 163 9.73 -4.66 16.65
CA LYS A 163 9.26 -5.91 16.01
C LYS A 163 8.17 -6.60 16.82
N LYS A 164 8.32 -6.69 18.15
CA LYS A 164 7.29 -7.27 19.04
C LYS A 164 5.99 -6.47 18.97
N TRP A 165 6.09 -5.15 19.01
CA TRP A 165 4.93 -4.28 18.90
C TRP A 165 4.22 -4.45 17.56
N LEU A 166 4.95 -4.41 16.44
CA LEU A 166 4.40 -4.61 15.10
C LEU A 166 3.67 -5.94 14.96
N LYS A 167 4.26 -7.03 15.48
CA LYS A 167 3.59 -8.34 15.55
C LYS A 167 2.29 -8.29 16.35
N SER A 168 2.27 -7.55 17.45
CA SER A 168 1.11 -7.50 18.37
C SER A 168 -0.09 -6.73 17.81
N ILE A 169 0.14 -5.70 16.98
CA ILE A 169 -0.94 -4.82 16.50
C ILE A 169 -1.62 -5.34 15.23
N ASN A 170 -0.84 -5.96 14.32
CA ASN A 170 -1.30 -6.26 12.97
C ASN A 170 -0.99 -7.70 12.53
N GLY A 171 -0.32 -8.51 13.36
CA GLY A 171 0.01 -9.89 13.02
C GLY A 171 1.00 -10.03 11.87
N TYR A 172 1.83 -9.01 11.62
CA TYR A 172 2.80 -9.00 10.52
C TYR A 172 3.70 -10.24 10.54
N HIS A 173 3.87 -10.83 9.35
CA HIS A 173 4.75 -11.98 9.14
C HIS A 173 6.23 -11.57 9.25
N ASP A 174 7.09 -12.47 9.74
CA ASP A 174 8.52 -12.16 9.97
C ASP A 174 9.24 -11.60 8.73
N GLY A 175 8.84 -12.07 7.55
CA GLY A 175 9.40 -11.64 6.27
C GLY A 175 9.13 -10.18 5.86
N VAL A 176 8.18 -9.49 6.51
CA VAL A 176 7.89 -8.06 6.23
C VAL A 176 8.34 -7.14 7.37
N LEU A 177 8.73 -7.69 8.52
CA LEU A 177 9.05 -6.87 9.70
C LEU A 177 10.22 -5.92 9.50
N GLU A 178 11.19 -6.28 8.67
CA GLU A 178 12.31 -5.38 8.37
C GLU A 178 11.83 -4.15 7.60
N ASP A 179 10.96 -4.36 6.61
CA ASP A 179 10.34 -3.30 5.83
C ASP A 179 9.46 -2.40 6.72
N GLU A 180 8.58 -3.00 7.52
CA GLU A 180 7.77 -2.28 8.50
C GLU A 180 8.61 -1.49 9.50
N CYS A 181 9.67 -2.10 10.06
CA CYS A 181 10.56 -1.40 10.98
C CYS A 181 11.19 -0.17 10.33
N HIS A 182 11.59 -0.26 9.07
CA HIS A 182 12.16 0.87 8.36
C HIS A 182 11.13 1.99 8.19
N ALA A 183 9.93 1.67 7.69
CA ALA A 183 8.92 2.65 7.38
C ALA A 183 8.43 3.38 8.64
N PHE A 184 8.16 2.63 9.72
CA PHE A 184 7.80 3.22 11.02
C PHE A 184 8.95 4.02 11.66
N SER A 185 10.20 3.57 11.52
CA SER A 185 11.36 4.32 12.05
C SER A 185 11.59 5.63 11.29
N LEU A 186 11.21 5.69 10.01
CA LEU A 186 11.32 6.87 9.16
C LEU A 186 10.20 7.89 9.41
N THR A 187 8.95 7.43 9.55
CA THR A 187 7.77 8.32 9.57
C THR A 187 7.17 8.53 10.95
N GLY A 188 7.49 7.65 11.91
CA GLY A 188 6.83 7.59 13.21
C GLY A 188 5.35 7.20 13.09
N SER A 189 4.70 7.07 14.26
CA SER A 189 3.25 6.92 14.38
C SER A 189 2.81 7.43 15.74
N THR A 190 1.66 8.10 15.82
CA THR A 190 1.09 8.56 17.10
C THR A 190 0.67 7.42 18.02
N LYS A 191 0.52 6.21 17.47
CA LYS A 191 0.20 4.99 18.22
C LYS A 191 1.44 4.25 18.70
N LEU A 192 2.64 4.67 18.29
CA LEU A 192 3.87 3.98 18.60
C LEU A 192 4.22 4.20 20.09
N PRO A 193 4.20 3.16 20.93
CA PRO A 193 4.54 3.30 22.35
C PRO A 193 6.05 3.32 22.59
N ILE A 194 6.84 3.09 21.53
CA ILE A 194 8.29 2.91 21.59
C ILE A 194 8.95 4.15 21.00
N GLN A 195 9.96 4.65 21.70
CA GLN A 195 10.77 5.75 21.20
C GLN A 195 11.75 5.24 20.14
N ILE A 196 11.62 5.74 18.91
CA ILE A 196 12.61 5.50 17.87
C ILE A 196 13.88 6.31 18.19
N PRO A 197 15.08 5.70 18.16
CA PRO A 197 16.33 6.44 18.32
C PRO A 197 16.42 7.58 17.31
N LEU A 198 16.69 8.80 17.79
CA LEU A 198 16.75 9.98 16.93
C LEU A 198 17.76 9.84 15.78
N GLU A 199 18.91 9.25 16.07
CA GLU A 199 19.97 9.04 15.07
C GLU A 199 19.60 7.98 14.02
N LEU A 200 18.76 6.98 14.39
CA LEU A 200 18.19 6.05 13.43
C LEU A 200 17.26 6.79 12.46
N ASN A 201 16.31 7.55 13.01
CA ASN A 201 15.37 8.32 12.20
C ASN A 201 16.10 9.28 11.25
N LYS A 202 17.05 10.08 11.75
CA LYS A 202 17.86 10.99 10.91
C LYS A 202 18.63 10.25 9.80
N SER A 203 19.22 9.10 10.10
CA SER A 203 19.95 8.30 9.11
C SER A 203 19.01 7.83 8.00
N LEU A 204 17.82 7.32 8.35
CA LEU A 204 16.81 6.90 7.39
C LEU A 204 16.26 8.09 6.60
N GLU A 205 16.05 9.25 7.24
CA GLU A 205 15.61 10.47 6.56
C GLU A 205 16.61 10.96 5.52
N SER A 206 17.91 10.91 5.83
CA SER A 206 18.97 11.29 4.89
C SER A 206 18.94 10.41 3.64
N ILE A 207 18.89 9.08 3.82
CA ILE A 207 18.85 8.14 2.69
C ILE A 207 17.54 8.30 1.92
N PHE A 208 16.39 8.38 2.61
CA PHE A 208 15.11 8.61 1.94
C PHE A 208 15.16 9.88 1.08
N ALA A 209 15.64 11.00 1.65
CA ALA A 209 15.78 12.25 0.92
C ALA A 209 16.65 12.08 -0.33
N ASP A 210 17.79 11.39 -0.25
CA ASP A 210 18.68 11.15 -1.38
C ASP A 210 17.97 10.46 -2.55
N PHE A 211 17.11 9.48 -2.27
CA PHE A 211 16.36 8.73 -3.28
C PHE A 211 15.07 9.42 -3.74
N THR A 212 14.61 10.44 -3.02
CA THR A 212 13.44 11.25 -3.39
C THR A 212 13.78 12.66 -3.88
N LYS A 213 15.06 13.03 -3.98
CA LYS A 213 15.53 14.39 -4.36
C LYS A 213 14.91 14.93 -5.65
N SER A 214 14.61 14.07 -6.62
CA SER A 214 14.01 14.46 -7.89
C SER A 214 12.50 14.71 -7.84
N VAL A 215 11.87 14.56 -6.67
CA VAL A 215 10.41 14.58 -6.53
C VAL A 215 10.01 15.40 -5.31
N ASN A 216 9.12 16.37 -5.53
CA ASN A 216 8.44 17.03 -4.42
C ASN A 216 7.18 16.23 -4.05
N LEU A 217 7.29 15.32 -3.08
CA LEU A 217 6.18 14.48 -2.63
C LEU A 217 4.97 15.29 -2.16
N ASN A 218 5.18 16.48 -1.60
CA ASN A 218 4.11 17.34 -1.10
C ASN A 218 3.25 17.96 -2.23
N GLN A 219 3.81 18.09 -3.44
CA GLN A 219 3.09 18.57 -4.62
C GLN A 219 2.32 17.45 -5.35
N GLN A 220 2.58 16.19 -5.06
CA GLN A 220 1.87 15.07 -5.71
C GLN A 220 0.47 14.80 -5.13
N LEU A 221 0.09 15.56 -4.09
CA LEU A 221 -1.17 15.40 -3.34
C LEU A 221 -2.07 16.65 -3.41
N SER A 222 -1.67 17.68 -4.16
CA SER A 222 -2.41 18.94 -4.36
C SER A 222 -3.33 18.85 -5.58
#